data_AF-A0A7W0WH75-F1
#
_entry.id   AF-A0A7W0WH75-F1
#
_cell.length_a   1.000
_cell.length_b   1.000
_cell.length_c   1.000
_cell.angle_alpha   90.00
_cell.angle_beta   90.00
_cell.angle_gamma   90.00
#
_symmetry.space_group_name_H-M   'P 1'
#
loop_
_entity.id
_entity.type
_entity.pdbx_description
1 polymer ?
#
loop_
_entity_poly.entity_id
_entity_poly.type
_entity_poly.pdbx_seq_one_letter_code
_entity_poly.pdbx_strand_id
1 'polypeptide(L)' 'HPENISLLMLPPYSPELDPVERWFQEFRRKLSNRTFESVALLQEALTQTLEPYWEDPALLKRLTGYSWWVEAVESL' A
#
# COMPACT_ATOMS: atom_id res chain seq x y z
N HIS A 1 -12.66 -17.71 -9.89
CA HIS A 1 -12.17 -16.32 -9.77
C HIS A 1 -12.71 -15.51 -10.95
N PRO A 2 -12.87 -14.19 -10.84
CA PRO A 2 -13.25 -13.35 -11.99
C PRO A 2 -12.26 -13.53 -13.13
N GLU A 3 -12.75 -13.57 -14.38
CA GLU A 3 -11.91 -13.87 -15.56
C GLU A 3 -10.79 -12.84 -15.81
N ASN A 4 -10.89 -11.65 -15.21
CA ASN A 4 -9.96 -10.53 -15.37
C ASN A 4 -9.03 -10.32 -14.15
N ILE A 5 -8.84 -11.33 -13.31
CA ILE A 5 -7.97 -11.26 -12.12
C ILE A 5 -6.97 -12.41 -12.12
N SER A 6 -5.69 -12.06 -12.20
CA SER A 6 -4.57 -12.98 -11.96
C SER A 6 -4.14 -12.93 -10.50
N LEU A 7 -3.73 -14.08 -9.95
CA LEU A 7 -3.24 -14.18 -8.58
C LEU A 7 -1.73 -14.39 -8.59
N LEU A 8 -1.00 -13.49 -7.95
CA LEU A 8 0.42 -13.66 -7.66
C LEU A 8 0.57 -14.24 -6.24
N MET A 9 1.12 -15.45 -6.16
CA MET A 9 1.29 -16.12 -4.87
C MET A 9 2.55 -15.62 -4.16
N LEU A 10 2.36 -15.10 -2.95
CA LEU A 10 3.46 -14.71 -2.07
C LEU A 10 3.83 -15.86 -1.12
N PRO A 11 5.11 -16.04 -0.78
CA PRO A 11 5.52 -17.04 0.19
C PRO A 11 5.02 -16.68 1.60
N PRO A 12 4.70 -17.69 2.43
CA PRO A 12 4.21 -17.46 3.78
C PRO A 12 5.27 -16.79 4.66
N TYR A 13 4.83 -15.97 5.61
CA TYR A 13 5.67 -15.28 6.61
C TYR A 13 6.79 -14.40 6.03
N SER A 14 6.64 -13.94 4.78
CA SER A 14 7.64 -13.12 4.09
C SER A 14 7.09 -11.72 3.74
N PRO A 15 6.73 -10.88 4.74
CA PRO A 15 6.16 -9.56 4.49
C PRO A 15 7.10 -8.63 3.71
N GLU A 16 8.41 -8.88 3.75
CA GLU A 16 9.41 -8.17 2.95
C GLU A 16 9.27 -8.37 1.43
N LEU A 17 8.53 -9.41 1.02
CA LEU A 17 8.22 -9.70 -0.38
C LEU A 17 6.86 -9.15 -0.81
N ASP A 18 6.10 -8.52 0.09
CA ASP A 18 4.89 -7.79 -0.23
C ASP A 18 5.19 -6.27 -0.27
N PRO A 19 5.26 -5.64 -1.46
CA PRO A 19 5.57 -4.22 -1.56
C PRO A 19 4.58 -3.32 -0.81
N VAL A 20 3.35 -3.78 -0.59
CA VAL A 20 2.35 -3.00 0.14
C VAL A 20 2.80 -2.74 1.57
N GLU A 21 3.54 -3.66 2.20
CA GLU A 21 4.03 -3.50 3.58
C GLU A 21 4.98 -2.32 3.72
N ARG A 22 5.83 -2.06 2.70
CA ARG A 22 6.70 -0.87 2.70
C ARG A 22 5.88 0.41 2.72
N TRP A 23 4.82 0.50 1.92
CA TRP A 23 3.94 1.65 1.92
C TRP A 23 3.13 1.76 3.22
N PHE A 24 2.63 0.64 3.74
CA PHE A 24 1.90 0.60 5.01
C PHE A 24 2.73 1.11 6.19
N GLN A 25 4.05 0.88 6.19
CA GLN A 25 4.94 1.47 7.21
C GLN A 25 4.91 3.01 7.19
N GLU A 26 5.01 3.63 6.01
CA GLU A 26 4.94 5.10 5.87
C GLU A 26 3.55 5.63 6.22
N PHE A 27 2.51 4.94 5.76
CA PHE A 27 1.11 5.26 6.04
C PHE A 27 0.81 5.24 7.54
N ARG A 28 1.15 4.14 8.23
CA ARG A 28 0.94 3.99 9.68
C ARG A 28 1.75 5.00 10.47
N ARG A 29 2.96 5.38 10.02
CA ARG A 29 3.78 6.40 10.68
C ARG A 29 3.10 7.78 10.71
N LYS A 30 2.28 8.12 9.72
CA LYS A 30 1.51 9.39 9.70
C LYS A 30 0.33 9.41 10.67
N LEU A 31 -0.15 8.23 11.04
CA LEU A 31 -1.34 8.05 11.87
C LEU A 31 -1.02 7.57 13.29
N SER A 32 0.20 7.12 13.54
CA SER A 32 0.63 6.58 14.83
C SER A 32 0.66 7.66 15.91
N ASN A 33 0.52 7.22 17.17
CA ASN A 33 0.53 8.07 18.36
C ASN A 33 -0.56 9.16 18.37
N ARG A 34 -1.70 8.89 17.72
CA ARG A 34 -2.86 9.76 17.68
C ARG A 34 -4.09 9.01 18.16
N THR A 35 -4.94 9.69 18.92
CA THR A 35 -6.30 9.25 19.23
C THR A 35 -7.29 10.08 18.40
N PHE A 36 -8.43 9.48 18.07
CA PHE A 36 -9.50 10.15 17.32
C PHE A 36 -10.78 10.07 18.14
N GLU A 37 -11.47 11.20 18.27
CA GLU A 37 -12.69 11.30 19.10
C GLU A 37 -13.91 10.66 18.42
N SER A 38 -13.83 10.42 17.11
CA SER A 38 -14.87 9.75 16.34
C SER A 38 -14.31 8.99 15.14
N VAL A 39 -15.11 8.07 14.61
CA VAL A 39 -14.82 7.37 13.36
C VAL A 39 -14.70 8.35 12.18
N ALA A 40 -15.52 9.41 12.16
CA ALA A 40 -15.47 10.42 11.10
C ALA A 40 -14.11 11.13 11.05
N LEU A 41 -13.55 11.51 12.21
CA LEU A 41 -12.23 12.12 12.29
C LEU A 41 -11.11 11.15 11.89
N LEU A 42 -11.25 9.87 12.21
CA LEU A 42 -10.32 8.84 11.72
C LEU A 42 -10.39 8.72 10.19
N GLN A 43 -11.60 8.66 9.62
CA GLN A 43 -11.79 8.58 8.17
C GLN A 43 -11.20 9.80 7.45
N GLU A 44 -11.40 11.00 7.97
CA GLU A 44 -10.79 12.22 7.42
C GLU A 44 -9.26 12.14 7.43
N ALA A 45 -8.67 11.73 8.55
CA ALA A 45 -7.22 11.58 8.65
C ALA A 45 -6.67 10.49 7.71
N LEU A 46 -7.39 9.39 7.53
CA LEU A 46 -7.06 8.36 6.54
C LEU A 46 -7.07 8.94 5.14
N THR A 47 -8.16 9.62 4.74
CA THR A 47 -8.30 10.25 3.41
C THR A 47 -7.17 11.24 3.14
N GLN A 48 -6.90 12.17 4.07
CA GLN A 48 -5.82 13.14 3.93
C GLN A 48 -4.43 12.48 3.81
N THR A 49 -4.24 11.31 4.44
CA THR A 49 -2.97 10.56 4.34
C THR A 49 -2.85 9.82 3.00
N LEU A 50 -3.98 9.43 2.40
CA LEU A 50 -4.04 8.74 1.10
C LEU A 50 -3.94 9.71 -0.09
N GLU A 51 -4.52 10.90 0.03
CA GLU A 51 -4.67 11.89 -1.04
C GLU A 51 -3.37 12.17 -1.82
N PRO A 52 -2.19 12.35 -1.18
CA PRO A 52 -0.94 12.55 -1.93
C PRO A 52 -0.60 11.41 -2.89
N TYR A 53 -0.94 10.16 -2.55
CA TYR A 53 -0.67 9.00 -3.40
C TYR A 53 -1.67 8.87 -4.56
N TRP A 54 -2.85 9.49 -4.45
CA TRP A 54 -3.83 9.57 -5.54
C TRP A 54 -3.46 10.66 -6.53
N GLU A 55 -3.06 11.83 -6.02
CA GLU A 55 -2.66 12.98 -6.84
C GLU A 55 -1.32 12.75 -7.55
N ASP A 56 -0.37 12.08 -6.87
CA ASP A 56 0.92 11.70 -7.47
C ASP A 56 1.20 10.20 -7.28
N PRO A 57 0.76 9.36 -8.24
CA PRO A 57 1.07 7.92 -8.23
C PRO A 57 2.57 7.59 -8.26
N ALA A 58 3.44 8.53 -8.67
CA ALA A 58 4.88 8.31 -8.64
C ALA A 58 5.40 8.15 -7.20
N LEU A 59 4.74 8.76 -6.20
CA LEU A 59 5.07 8.57 -4.79
C LEU A 59 4.90 7.12 -4.36
N LEU A 60 3.79 6.49 -4.77
CA LEU A 60 3.53 5.09 -4.48
C LEU A 60 4.53 4.19 -5.21
N LYS A 61 4.74 4.42 -6.51
CA LYS A 61 5.72 3.66 -7.32
C LYS A 61 7.14 3.75 -6.76
N ARG A 62 7.54 4.89 -6.20
CA ARG A 62 8.86 5.03 -5.58
C ARG A 62 9.03 4.15 -4.33
N LEU A 63 7.94 3.83 -3.63
CA LEU A 63 7.96 2.98 -2.44
C LEU A 63 7.79 1.49 -2.78
N THR A 64 7.01 1.16 -3.80
CA THR A 64 6.57 -0.21 -4.08
C THR A 64 7.08 -0.78 -5.40
N GLY A 65 7.64 0.05 -6.28
CA GLY A 65 8.11 -0.31 -7.62
C GLY A 65 9.47 -1.00 -7.63
N TYR A 66 9.63 -2.03 -6.82
CA TYR A 66 10.81 -2.87 -6.84
C TYR A 66 10.91 -3.62 -8.18
N SER A 67 12.10 -3.67 -8.79
CA SER A 67 12.28 -4.31 -10.11
C SER A 67 11.78 -5.76 -10.13
N TRP A 68 12.12 -6.54 -9.09
CA TRP A 68 11.67 -7.94 -8.96
C TRP A 68 10.14 -8.08 -8.88
N TRP A 69 9.43 -7.10 -8.31
CA TRP A 69 7.97 -7.13 -8.22
C TRP A 69 7.33 -6.82 -9.57
N VAL A 70 7.85 -5.81 -10.26
CA VAL A 70 7.39 -5.45 -11.61
C VAL A 70 7.60 -6.61 -12.57
N GLU A 71 8.79 -7.20 -12.57
CA GLU A 71 9.11 -8.38 -13.38
C GLU A 71 8.19 -9.57 -13.06
N ALA A 72 7.89 -9.82 -11.77
CA ALA A 72 6.98 -10.90 -11.38
C ALA A 72 5.55 -10.67 -11.90
N VAL A 73 5.03 -9.44 -11.81
CA VAL A 73 3.69 -9.09 -12.32
C VAL A 73 3.64 -9.16 -13.84
N GLU A 74 4.69 -8.72 -14.55
CA GLU A 74 4.77 -8.81 -16.01
C GLU A 74 4.88 -10.25 -16.54
N SER A 75 5.26 -11.20 -15.68
CA SER A 75 5.37 -12.63 -16.01
C SER A 75 4.09 -13.45 -15.79
N LEU A 76 3.03 -12.85 -15.23
CA LEU A 76 1.72 -13.47 -15.01
C LEU A 76 0.93 -13.62 -16.31
#